data_AF-A0A084VNE0-F1
#
_entry.id   AF-A0A084VNE0-F1
#
_cell.length_a   1.000
_cell.length_b   1.000
_cell.length_c   1.000
_cell.angle_alpha   90.00
_cell.angle_beta   90.00
_cell.angle_gamma   90.00
#
_symmetry.space_group_name_H-M   'P 1'
#
loop_
_entity.id
_entity.type
_entity.pdbx_description
1 polymer ?
#
loop_
_entity_poly.entity_id
_entity_poly.type
_entity_poly.pdbx_seq_one_letter_code
_entity_poly.pdbx_strand_id
1 'polypeptide(L)'
;MSVFRLLGGEIISIYRQSLLTIGTGQARYLYVSTPHRRAAVPEGEQAEETAAGDEAAEEDTATPKPPVDDPKDRTRVVPVETSIRYLASEAYRQTYQDDPVWKQYRRNHKGLYPPKLTRKTCIRKGRISTGNPCPICRDEYLVLDHNNIDLLKQFISPQTGEVLSYRVTGLCQKKHTQLLVAVERAMDRGLLTFDVPFREYDYSEYYPAKGTNSSK
;
A
#
# COMPACT_ATOMS: atom_id res chain seq x y z
N MET A 1 50.24 -24.09 -23.92
CA MET A 1 50.08 -24.73 -22.59
C MET A 1 49.19 -23.80 -21.74
N SER A 2 47.90 -23.62 -22.03
CA SER A 2 46.77 -24.53 -21.80
C SER A 2 46.66 -25.00 -20.35
N VAL A 3 45.98 -24.22 -19.51
CA VAL A 3 45.20 -24.77 -18.38
C VAL A 3 43.95 -23.90 -18.13
N PHE A 4 43.12 -23.74 -19.16
CA PHE A 4 41.70 -23.43 -19.00
C PHE A 4 40.95 -24.75 -19.16
N ARG A 5 40.23 -25.20 -18.11
CA ARG A 5 39.06 -26.12 -18.10
C ARG A 5 38.95 -26.80 -16.73
N LEU A 6 37.72 -27.21 -16.38
CA LEU A 6 37.25 -27.80 -15.11
C LEU A 6 36.90 -26.69 -14.11
N LEU A 7 35.66 -26.22 -13.99
CA LEU A 7 34.45 -26.97 -13.69
C LEU A 7 33.25 -26.33 -14.39
N GLY A 8 32.70 -27.03 -15.37
CA GLY A 8 31.42 -26.71 -15.99
C GLY A 8 30.36 -27.72 -15.55
N GLY A 9 29.13 -27.25 -15.48
CA GLY A 9 27.93 -28.07 -15.60
C GLY A 9 27.24 -28.43 -14.27
N GLU A 10 25.91 -28.52 -14.34
CA GLU A 10 25.00 -29.13 -13.36
C GLU A 10 24.35 -28.23 -12.30
N ILE A 11 23.62 -27.16 -12.67
CA ILE A 11 22.37 -26.79 -11.96
C ILE A 11 21.34 -26.23 -12.96
N ILE A 12 20.84 -27.08 -13.86
CA ILE A 12 19.54 -26.88 -14.55
C ILE A 12 18.81 -28.22 -14.54
N SER A 13 18.04 -28.51 -13.48
CA SER A 13 16.94 -29.48 -13.49
C SER A 13 16.18 -29.50 -12.17
N ILE A 14 15.22 -28.58 -11.99
CA ILE A 14 14.12 -28.76 -11.02
C ILE A 14 12.74 -28.52 -11.70
N TYR A 15 12.70 -28.21 -13.00
CA TYR A 15 11.43 -27.96 -13.70
C TYR A 15 11.03 -29.15 -14.59
N ARG A 16 10.50 -30.22 -13.98
CA ARG A 16 9.57 -31.20 -14.61
C ARG A 16 9.36 -32.41 -13.68
N GLN A 17 8.31 -32.39 -12.87
CA GLN A 17 7.48 -33.56 -12.51
C GLN A 17 6.48 -33.16 -11.43
N SER A 18 5.33 -32.66 -11.87
CA SER A 18 4.07 -32.85 -11.12
C SER A 18 2.90 -32.66 -12.06
N LEU A 19 2.68 -33.67 -12.91
CA LEU A 19 1.43 -33.87 -13.63
C LEU A 19 1.13 -35.37 -13.58
N LEU A 20 -0.15 -35.68 -13.30
CA LEU A 20 -0.84 -36.97 -13.36
C LEU A 20 -0.90 -37.80 -12.06
N THR A 21 -1.83 -37.44 -11.18
CA THR A 21 -2.66 -38.42 -10.48
C THR A 21 -4.13 -38.09 -10.74
N ILE A 22 -4.76 -38.87 -11.62
CA ILE A 22 -6.19 -38.88 -11.90
C ILE A 22 -6.84 -39.64 -10.73
N GLY A 23 -7.51 -38.89 -9.84
CA GLY A 23 -8.33 -39.44 -8.76
C GLY A 23 -9.81 -39.31 -9.10
N THR A 24 -10.42 -40.44 -9.45
CA THR A 24 -11.87 -40.63 -9.57
C THR A 24 -12.55 -40.45 -8.20
N GLY A 25 -13.52 -39.54 -8.08
CA GLY A 25 -14.23 -39.35 -6.81
C GLY A 25 -15.41 -38.39 -6.86
N GLN A 26 -16.55 -38.91 -7.31
CA GLN A 26 -17.94 -38.57 -6.93
C GLN A 26 -18.40 -37.09 -6.95
N ALA A 27 -19.26 -36.81 -7.93
CA ALA A 27 -20.11 -35.64 -8.01
C ALA A 27 -21.01 -35.50 -6.76
N ARG A 28 -20.95 -34.34 -6.11
CA ARG A 28 -21.97 -33.90 -5.15
C ARG A 28 -22.82 -32.81 -5.79
N TYR A 29 -24.12 -33.09 -5.79
CA TYR A 29 -25.19 -32.26 -6.30
C TYR A 29 -25.21 -30.88 -5.66
N LEU A 30 -25.32 -29.84 -6.49
CA LEU A 30 -25.65 -28.47 -6.10
C LEU A 30 -27.17 -28.38 -5.90
N TYR A 31 -27.62 -28.04 -4.69
CA TYR A 31 -29.01 -27.64 -4.47
C TYR A 31 -29.09 -26.12 -4.61
N VAL A 32 -29.72 -25.68 -5.70
CA VAL A 32 -30.10 -24.28 -5.93
C VAL A 32 -31.49 -24.09 -5.32
N SER A 33 -31.63 -23.13 -4.41
CA SER A 33 -32.95 -22.67 -3.99
C SER A 33 -32.96 -21.16 -3.74
N THR A 34 -33.59 -20.44 -4.66
CA THR A 34 -34.30 -19.15 -4.50
C THR A 34 -34.99 -18.84 -5.84
N PRO A 35 -36.04 -18.00 -5.92
CA PRO A 35 -36.78 -17.29 -4.87
C PRO A 35 -38.32 -17.42 -4.99
N HIS A 36 -39.07 -17.11 -3.92
CA HIS A 36 -40.50 -16.81 -4.05
C HIS A 36 -40.71 -15.29 -4.04
N ARG A 37 -41.23 -14.77 -5.15
CA ARG A 37 -41.79 -13.41 -5.30
C ARG A 37 -43.15 -13.30 -4.60
N ARG A 38 -43.43 -12.12 -4.03
CA ARG A 38 -44.71 -11.36 -4.05
C ARG A 38 -44.37 -9.94 -3.52
N ALA A 39 -44.38 -8.92 -4.39
CA ALA A 39 -45.50 -8.06 -4.80
C ALA A 39 -45.70 -6.86 -3.86
N ALA A 40 -46.01 -5.70 -4.45
CA ALA A 40 -45.68 -4.36 -3.99
C ALA A 40 -46.92 -3.51 -3.59
N VAL A 41 -46.72 -2.56 -2.63
CA VAL A 41 -47.11 -1.10 -2.66
C VAL A 41 -48.60 -0.71 -2.38
N PRO A 42 -48.96 0.50 -1.87
CA PRO A 42 -48.39 1.41 -0.83
C PRO A 42 -49.49 2.10 0.07
N GLU A 43 -49.19 3.29 0.64
CA GLU A 43 -50.04 4.29 1.36
C GLU A 43 -50.20 4.02 2.87
N GLY A 44 -50.05 4.94 3.82
CA GLY A 44 -50.02 6.40 3.86
C GLY A 44 -50.76 6.82 5.15
N GLU A 45 -50.27 7.85 5.84
CA GLU A 45 -50.99 8.69 6.82
C GLU A 45 -50.81 8.49 8.36
N GLN A 46 -50.06 9.44 8.94
CA GLN A 46 -50.24 10.26 10.17
C GLN A 46 -50.43 9.65 11.59
N ALA A 47 -49.51 10.11 12.46
CA ALA A 47 -49.51 10.40 13.90
C ALA A 47 -50.72 10.05 14.80
N GLU A 48 -50.43 9.48 15.99
CA GLU A 48 -50.74 10.11 17.29
C GLU A 48 -49.95 9.43 18.45
N GLU A 49 -49.58 10.23 19.45
CA GLU A 49 -48.96 9.84 20.72
C GLU A 49 -49.95 9.12 21.64
N THR A 50 -49.56 7.99 22.24
CA THR A 50 -50.03 7.64 23.60
C THR A 50 -48.95 6.86 24.35
N ALA A 51 -48.52 7.42 25.47
CA ALA A 51 -47.71 6.75 26.47
C ALA A 51 -48.55 5.72 27.25
N ALA A 52 -48.07 4.48 27.30
CA ALA A 52 -48.40 3.52 28.35
C ALA A 52 -47.24 2.53 28.43
N GLY A 53 -46.56 2.51 29.57
CA GLY A 53 -45.51 1.54 29.85
C GLY A 53 -46.12 0.16 30.08
N ASP A 54 -45.51 -0.84 29.46
CA ASP A 54 -45.60 -2.23 29.88
C ASP A 54 -44.23 -2.87 29.69
N GLU A 55 -43.71 -3.43 30.78
CA GLU A 55 -42.48 -4.18 30.85
C GLU A 55 -42.64 -5.49 30.07
N ALA A 56 -42.04 -5.57 28.89
CA ALA A 56 -41.89 -6.81 28.14
C ALA A 56 -40.41 -7.19 28.13
N ALA A 57 -40.11 -8.35 28.72
CA ALA A 57 -38.80 -8.96 28.78
C ALA A 57 -38.14 -9.00 27.38
N GLU A 58 -37.03 -8.29 27.25
CA GLU A 58 -36.20 -8.29 26.05
C GLU A 58 -35.47 -9.64 26.00
N GLU A 59 -35.95 -10.52 25.13
CA GLU A 59 -35.32 -11.80 24.82
C GLU A 59 -33.99 -11.50 24.11
N ASP A 60 -32.92 -11.65 24.87
CA ASP A 60 -31.51 -11.38 24.53
C ASP A 60 -31.04 -12.33 23.41
N THR A 61 -31.53 -12.10 22.20
CA THR A 61 -31.08 -12.81 21.00
C THR A 61 -29.72 -12.27 20.60
N ALA A 62 -28.70 -12.84 21.25
CA ALA A 62 -27.29 -12.60 20.94
C ALA A 62 -26.99 -12.94 19.48
N THR A 63 -27.12 -11.94 18.61
CA THR A 63 -26.50 -11.96 17.28
C THR A 63 -25.00 -12.18 17.49
N PRO A 64 -24.37 -13.17 16.82
CA PRO A 64 -22.96 -13.43 17.00
C PRO A 64 -22.19 -12.20 16.53
N LYS A 65 -21.57 -11.49 17.50
CA LYS A 65 -20.67 -10.37 17.20
C LYS A 65 -19.67 -10.86 16.16
N PRO A 66 -19.44 -10.09 15.07
CA PRO A 66 -18.42 -10.44 14.10
C PRO A 66 -17.09 -10.69 14.84
N PRO A 67 -16.28 -11.66 14.39
CA PRO A 67 -15.03 -11.99 15.06
C PRO A 67 -14.20 -10.70 15.24
N VAL A 68 -13.82 -10.42 16.48
CA VAL A 68 -13.05 -9.21 16.81
C VAL A 68 -11.66 -9.39 16.21
N ASP A 69 -11.41 -8.71 15.10
CA ASP A 69 -10.10 -8.72 14.48
C ASP A 69 -9.06 -8.10 15.42
N ASP A 70 -7.96 -8.83 15.64
CA ASP A 70 -6.85 -8.37 16.46
C ASP A 70 -6.31 -7.04 15.89
N PRO A 71 -6.38 -5.90 16.62
CA PRO A 71 -6.07 -4.58 16.04
C PRO A 71 -4.59 -4.42 15.65
N LYS A 72 -3.72 -5.32 16.14
CA LYS A 72 -2.27 -5.35 15.89
C LYS A 72 -1.87 -6.32 14.78
N ASP A 73 -2.80 -7.10 14.25
CA ASP A 73 -2.52 -8.05 13.18
C ASP A 73 -2.32 -7.30 11.85
N ARG A 74 -1.28 -7.67 11.11
CA ARG A 74 -0.86 -7.10 9.83
C ARG A 74 -0.47 -8.22 8.87
N THR A 75 -1.10 -9.38 9.02
CA THR A 75 -0.90 -10.56 8.15
C THR A 75 -1.70 -10.43 6.85
N ARG A 76 -2.80 -9.67 6.87
CA ARG A 76 -3.64 -9.41 5.70
C ARG A 76 -2.91 -8.49 4.72
N VAL A 77 -2.97 -8.84 3.44
CA VAL A 77 -2.42 -8.03 2.36
C VAL A 77 -3.55 -7.16 1.81
N VAL A 78 -3.49 -5.86 2.08
CA VAL A 78 -4.46 -4.90 1.55
C VAL A 78 -4.09 -4.53 0.11
N PRO A 79 -5.03 -4.63 -0.84
CA PRO A 79 -4.78 -4.25 -2.22
C PRO A 79 -4.78 -2.72 -2.38
N VAL A 80 -4.11 -2.24 -3.43
CA VAL A 80 -3.85 -0.80 -3.63
C VAL A 80 -5.15 -0.03 -3.86
N GLU A 81 -6.12 -0.62 -4.55
CA GLU A 81 -7.40 0.02 -4.84
C GLU A 81 -8.16 0.35 -3.55
N THR A 82 -8.08 -0.52 -2.54
CA THR A 82 -8.67 -0.27 -1.22
C THR A 82 -7.98 0.91 -0.53
N SER A 83 -6.66 1.03 -0.66
CA SER A 83 -5.92 2.17 -0.12
C SER A 83 -6.34 3.50 -0.76
N ILE A 84 -6.50 3.52 -2.08
CA ILE A 84 -6.95 4.71 -2.82
C ILE A 84 -8.38 5.09 -2.40
N ARG A 85 -9.29 4.10 -2.30
CA ARG A 85 -10.66 4.34 -1.79
C ARG A 85 -10.65 4.87 -0.36
N TYR A 86 -9.74 4.39 0.48
CA TYR A 86 -9.61 4.87 1.85
C TYR A 86 -9.18 6.34 1.91
N LEU A 87 -8.21 6.77 1.09
CA LEU A 87 -7.81 8.18 1.05
C LEU A 87 -8.94 9.11 0.60
N ALA A 88 -9.82 8.63 -0.29
CA ALA A 88 -11.00 9.36 -0.72
C ALA A 88 -12.16 9.32 0.29
N SER A 89 -12.07 8.48 1.32
CA SER A 89 -13.15 8.29 2.30
C SER A 89 -13.25 9.42 3.32
N GLU A 90 -14.44 9.61 3.86
CA GLU A 90 -14.68 10.58 4.95
C GLU A 90 -13.91 10.22 6.22
N ALA A 91 -13.70 8.93 6.47
CA ALA A 91 -12.94 8.44 7.63
C ALA A 91 -11.50 8.98 7.61
N TYR A 92 -10.83 8.92 6.47
CA TYR A 92 -9.47 9.45 6.32
C TYR A 92 -9.43 10.97 6.55
N ARG A 93 -10.38 11.70 5.97
CA ARG A 93 -10.52 13.14 6.16
C ARG A 93 -10.78 13.51 7.62
N GLN A 94 -11.60 12.74 8.33
CA GLN A 94 -11.87 12.98 9.75
C GLN A 94 -10.62 12.74 10.61
N THR A 95 -9.82 11.73 10.31
CA THR A 95 -8.62 11.38 11.09
C THR A 95 -7.43 12.30 10.84
N TYR A 96 -7.15 12.62 9.56
CA TYR A 96 -5.94 13.34 9.16
C TYR A 96 -6.20 14.79 8.77
N GLN A 97 -7.44 15.16 8.46
CA GLN A 97 -7.84 16.50 8.01
C GLN A 97 -7.06 16.89 6.75
N ASP A 98 -6.54 18.11 6.70
CA ASP A 98 -5.75 18.63 5.58
C ASP A 98 -4.24 18.40 5.74
N ASP A 99 -3.84 17.78 6.85
CA ASP A 99 -2.44 17.59 7.20
C ASP A 99 -1.89 16.25 6.66
N PRO A 100 -0.58 16.19 6.32
CA PRO A 100 0.01 14.93 5.88
C PRO A 100 0.06 13.92 7.02
N VAL A 101 -0.08 12.63 6.67
CA VAL A 101 -0.22 11.50 7.62
C VAL A 101 0.81 11.50 8.76
N TRP A 102 2.04 11.93 8.47
CA TRP A 102 3.15 11.87 9.42
C TRP A 102 3.24 13.08 10.36
N LYS A 103 2.46 14.16 10.16
CA LYS A 103 2.59 15.41 10.93
C LYS A 103 2.21 15.25 12.40
N GLN A 104 1.11 14.54 12.68
CA GLN A 104 0.64 14.29 14.05
C GLN A 104 1.48 13.25 14.81
N TYR A 105 2.41 12.57 14.12
CA TYR A 105 3.18 11.50 14.72
C TYR A 105 4.44 12.02 15.40
N ARG A 106 4.58 11.69 16.69
CA ARG A 106 5.79 11.96 17.49
C ARG A 106 6.43 10.67 17.98
N ARG A 107 7.76 10.59 17.85
CA ARG A 107 8.54 9.42 18.23
C ARG A 107 9.12 9.55 19.63
N ASN A 108 8.90 8.53 20.45
CA ASN A 108 9.48 8.44 21.79
C ASN A 108 10.97 8.09 21.67
N HIS A 109 11.83 8.93 22.25
CA HIS A 109 13.27 8.74 22.33
C HIS A 109 13.81 9.42 23.60
N LYS A 110 15.03 9.05 24.01
CA LYS A 110 15.67 9.61 25.21
C LYS A 110 16.40 10.91 24.86
N GLY A 111 16.24 11.93 25.71
CA GLY A 111 16.93 13.21 25.58
C GLY A 111 16.25 14.17 24.60
N LEU A 112 16.90 15.33 24.40
CA LEU A 112 16.40 16.40 23.54
C LEU A 112 16.54 16.08 22.04
N TYR A 113 17.59 15.34 21.68
CA TYR A 113 17.92 15.05 20.29
C TYR A 113 17.56 13.61 19.93
N PRO A 114 16.78 13.39 18.86
CA PRO A 114 16.47 12.05 18.40
C PRO A 114 17.71 11.34 17.85
N PRO A 115 17.75 10.00 17.93
CA PRO A 115 18.80 9.24 17.26
C PRO A 115 18.78 9.52 15.76
N LYS A 116 19.96 9.54 15.14
CA LYS A 116 20.11 9.81 13.69
C LYS A 116 19.28 8.86 12.84
N LEU A 117 19.26 7.58 13.22
CA LEU A 117 18.54 6.52 12.52
C LEU A 117 17.27 6.13 13.28
N THR A 118 16.17 5.89 12.56
CA THR A 118 14.96 5.29 13.14
C THR A 118 15.12 3.78 13.31
N ARG A 119 14.12 3.12 13.92
CA ARG A 119 14.10 1.65 14.04
C ARG A 119 14.06 0.98 12.66
N LYS A 120 14.64 -0.22 12.56
CA LYS A 120 14.63 -1.05 11.35
C LYS A 120 13.20 -1.36 10.88
N THR A 121 12.35 -1.92 11.74
CA THR A 121 10.96 -2.29 11.42
C THR A 121 10.02 -2.05 12.61
N CYS A 122 8.74 -1.77 12.34
CA CYS A 122 7.66 -1.76 13.34
C CYS A 122 6.90 -3.08 13.44
N ILE A 123 6.83 -3.82 12.32
CA ILE A 123 6.09 -5.08 12.18
C ILE A 123 7.10 -6.23 12.22
N ARG A 124 6.82 -7.25 13.03
CA ARG A 124 7.62 -8.48 13.14
C ARG A 124 6.67 -9.67 13.14
N LYS A 125 6.93 -10.68 12.30
CA LYS A 125 6.09 -11.88 12.16
C LYS A 125 4.59 -11.56 11.96
N GLY A 126 4.28 -10.60 11.07
CA GLY A 126 2.89 -10.21 10.78
C GLY A 126 2.19 -9.40 11.88
N ARG A 127 2.81 -9.15 13.04
CA ARG A 127 2.20 -8.38 14.14
C ARG A 127 2.97 -7.10 14.43
N ILE A 128 2.26 -6.05 14.86
CA ILE A 128 2.90 -4.83 15.36
C ILE A 128 3.62 -5.15 16.67
N SER A 129 4.96 -5.09 16.65
CA SER A 129 5.78 -5.39 17.83
C SER A 129 6.05 -4.17 18.70
N THR A 130 5.75 -2.95 18.22
CA THR A 130 6.05 -1.73 18.98
C THR A 130 4.79 -1.06 19.51
N GLY A 131 4.86 -0.49 20.72
CA GLY A 131 3.73 0.26 21.31
C GLY A 131 3.35 1.51 20.51
N ASN A 132 4.32 2.30 20.03
CA ASN A 132 4.08 3.44 19.15
C ASN A 132 4.61 3.13 17.73
N PRO A 133 3.81 2.56 16.81
CA PRO A 133 4.21 2.23 15.44
C PRO A 133 4.35 3.47 14.56
N CYS A 134 5.06 3.35 13.42
CA CYS A 134 5.20 4.44 12.44
C CYS A 134 3.83 4.85 11.85
N PRO A 135 3.68 6.06 11.28
CA PRO A 135 2.39 6.52 10.72
C PRO A 135 1.77 5.51 9.74
N ILE A 136 2.56 5.04 8.77
CA ILE A 136 2.18 4.02 7.79
C ILE A 136 1.98 2.61 8.40
N CYS A 137 2.59 2.33 9.55
CA CYS A 137 2.52 1.02 10.19
C CYS A 137 1.32 0.91 11.13
N ARG A 138 0.83 2.06 11.61
CA ARG A 138 -0.32 2.16 12.51
C ARG A 138 -1.59 1.83 11.76
N ASP A 139 -1.75 2.40 10.57
CA ASP A 139 -2.94 2.24 9.75
C ASP A 139 -2.68 1.22 8.64
N GLU A 140 -3.52 0.20 8.57
CA GLU A 140 -3.36 -0.91 7.62
C GLU A 140 -3.67 -0.48 6.17
N TYR A 141 -4.62 0.45 6.01
CA TYR A 141 -5.09 0.91 4.70
C TYR A 141 -4.12 1.87 4.01
N LEU A 142 -3.04 2.31 4.67
CA LEU A 142 -2.01 3.14 4.06
C LEU A 142 -0.95 2.26 3.41
N VAL A 143 -1.18 1.94 2.14
CA VAL A 143 -0.30 1.07 1.35
C VAL A 143 0.59 1.94 0.46
N LEU A 144 1.90 1.77 0.61
CA LEU A 144 2.91 2.47 -0.19
C LEU A 144 3.09 1.75 -1.52
N ASP A 145 2.48 2.30 -2.56
CA ASP A 145 2.60 1.82 -3.94
C ASP A 145 2.69 2.98 -4.92
N HIS A 146 3.31 2.72 -6.07
CA HIS A 146 3.54 3.70 -7.14
C HIS A 146 2.23 4.23 -7.75
N ASN A 147 1.15 3.44 -7.74
CA ASN A 147 -0.16 3.87 -8.22
C ASN A 147 -0.86 4.83 -7.23
N ASN A 148 -0.47 4.84 -5.95
CA ASN A 148 -1.08 5.69 -4.94
C ASN A 148 -0.37 7.04 -4.84
N ILE A 149 -0.60 7.88 -5.84
CA ILE A 149 0.10 9.16 -6.02
C ILE A 149 -0.22 10.12 -4.87
N ASP A 150 -1.47 10.16 -4.41
CA ASP A 150 -1.92 11.09 -3.37
C ASP A 150 -1.25 10.82 -2.02
N LEU A 151 -0.98 9.55 -1.70
CA LEU A 151 -0.18 9.20 -0.53
C LEU A 151 1.30 9.56 -0.72
N LEU A 152 1.88 9.23 -1.88
CA LEU A 152 3.31 9.47 -2.13
C LEU A 152 3.67 10.96 -2.11
N LYS A 153 2.82 11.82 -2.68
CA LYS A 153 2.98 13.28 -2.68
C LYS A 153 3.17 13.86 -1.27
N GLN A 154 2.51 13.29 -0.25
CA GLN A 154 2.64 13.74 1.14
C GLN A 154 4.05 13.51 1.74
N PHE A 155 4.82 12.60 1.16
CA PHE A 155 6.19 12.30 1.59
C PHE A 155 7.26 12.96 0.72
N ILE A 156 6.87 13.76 -0.26
CA ILE A 156 7.77 14.50 -1.15
C ILE A 156 7.72 15.98 -0.78
N SER A 157 8.87 16.65 -0.78
CA SER A 157 8.93 18.09 -0.61
C SER A 157 8.29 18.79 -1.83
N PRO A 158 7.30 19.68 -1.65
CA PRO A 158 6.65 20.35 -2.78
C PRO A 158 7.58 21.32 -3.51
N GLN A 159 8.64 21.80 -2.85
CA GLN A 159 9.59 22.76 -3.43
C GLN A 159 10.79 22.08 -4.08
N THR A 160 11.31 21.02 -3.44
CA THR A 160 12.56 20.37 -3.86
C THR A 160 12.29 19.15 -4.76
N GLY A 161 11.09 18.56 -4.69
CA GLY A 161 10.81 17.28 -5.34
C GLY A 161 11.49 16.07 -4.69
N GLU A 162 12.29 16.29 -3.63
CA GLU A 162 13.00 15.23 -2.91
C GLU A 162 12.10 14.52 -1.88
N VAL A 163 12.37 13.23 -1.69
CA VAL A 163 11.68 12.42 -0.68
C VAL A 163 12.15 12.80 0.72
N LEU A 164 11.20 13.08 1.61
CA LEU A 164 11.49 13.45 2.99
C LEU A 164 12.17 12.28 3.75
N SER A 165 13.26 12.61 4.45
CA SER A 165 13.98 11.62 5.27
C SER A 165 13.10 11.05 6.38
N TYR A 166 13.37 9.81 6.79
CA TYR A 166 12.68 9.16 7.92
C TYR A 166 12.91 9.88 9.27
N ARG A 167 13.88 10.81 9.36
CA ARG A 167 14.08 11.64 10.55
C ARG A 167 12.95 12.66 10.72
N VAL A 168 12.43 13.18 9.61
CA VAL A 168 11.29 14.11 9.57
C VAL A 168 9.98 13.34 9.66
N THR A 169 9.79 12.36 8.79
CA THR A 169 8.52 11.62 8.66
C THR A 169 8.31 10.58 9.77
N GLY A 170 9.36 10.19 10.49
CA GLY A 170 9.28 9.25 11.61
C GLY A 170 9.01 7.79 11.21
N LEU A 171 9.16 7.45 9.93
CA LEU A 171 9.00 6.11 9.37
C LEU A 171 10.05 5.12 9.92
N CYS A 172 9.71 3.83 9.90
CA CYS A 172 10.73 2.79 10.08
C CYS A 172 11.56 2.63 8.80
N GLN A 173 12.81 2.19 8.93
CA GLN A 173 13.72 2.10 7.79
C GLN A 173 13.15 1.23 6.66
N LYS A 174 12.53 0.08 6.99
CA LYS A 174 11.89 -0.78 5.98
C LYS A 174 10.78 -0.08 5.20
N LYS A 175 9.92 0.70 5.86
CA LYS A 175 8.85 1.45 5.18
C LYS A 175 9.42 2.62 4.36
N HIS A 176 10.49 3.25 4.82
CA HIS A 176 11.17 4.28 4.04
C HIS A 176 11.82 3.71 2.78
N THR A 177 12.48 2.54 2.85
CA THR A 177 12.99 1.87 1.64
C THR A 177 11.86 1.52 0.67
N GLN A 178 10.71 1.05 1.18
CA GLN A 178 9.53 0.80 0.34
C GLN A 178 9.00 2.08 -0.31
N LEU A 179 9.00 3.21 0.42
CA LEU A 179 8.63 4.51 -0.10
C LEU A 179 9.55 4.94 -1.25
N LEU A 180 10.87 4.86 -1.08
CA LEU A 180 11.85 5.21 -2.12
C LEU A 180 11.60 4.39 -3.40
N VAL A 181 11.47 3.07 -3.26
CA VAL A 181 11.18 2.17 -4.39
C VAL A 181 9.85 2.52 -5.06
N ALA A 182 8.82 2.89 -4.29
CA ALA A 182 7.52 3.27 -4.84
C ALA A 182 7.59 4.60 -5.60
N VAL A 183 8.35 5.58 -5.09
CA VAL A 183 8.55 6.88 -5.73
C VAL A 183 9.36 6.72 -7.02
N GLU A 184 10.48 5.99 -6.99
CA GLU A 184 11.28 5.70 -8.19
C GLU A 184 10.43 5.02 -9.27
N ARG A 185 9.67 3.98 -8.90
CA ARG A 185 8.75 3.32 -9.84
C ARG A 185 7.65 4.24 -10.37
N ALA A 186 7.18 5.20 -9.59
CA ALA A 186 6.18 6.16 -10.03
C ALA A 186 6.79 7.20 -10.99
N MET A 187 8.03 7.62 -10.77
CA MET A 187 8.79 8.48 -11.69
C MET A 187 9.07 7.76 -13.01
N ASP A 188 9.54 6.51 -12.97
CA ASP A 188 9.80 5.69 -14.16
C ASP A 188 8.55 5.49 -15.04
N ARG A 189 7.38 5.40 -14.41
CA ARG A 189 6.09 5.26 -15.09
C ARG A 189 5.47 6.59 -15.53
N GLY A 190 6.08 7.71 -15.19
CA GLY A 190 5.54 9.04 -15.47
C GLY A 190 4.29 9.41 -14.66
N LEU A 191 4.05 8.74 -13.51
CA LEU A 191 2.94 9.07 -12.60
C LEU A 191 3.26 10.26 -11.70
N LEU A 192 4.55 10.45 -11.39
CA LEU A 192 5.05 11.61 -10.66
C LEU A 192 5.89 12.49 -11.59
N THR A 193 5.65 13.80 -11.51
CA THR A 193 6.45 14.81 -12.20
C THR A 193 7.71 15.12 -11.41
N PHE A 194 8.84 15.23 -12.09
CA PHE A 194 10.12 15.62 -11.50
C PHE A 194 10.93 16.44 -12.52
N ASP A 195 11.91 17.18 -12.03
CA ASP A 195 12.76 18.01 -12.87
C ASP A 195 13.84 17.16 -13.55
N VAL A 196 13.86 17.20 -14.88
CA VAL A 196 14.86 16.50 -15.70
C VAL A 196 15.94 17.51 -16.09
N PRO A 197 17.22 17.28 -15.73
CA PRO A 197 18.29 18.19 -16.15
C PRO A 197 18.49 18.12 -17.66
N PHE A 198 18.65 19.28 -18.29
CA PHE A 198 19.04 19.35 -19.70
C PHE A 198 20.47 18.87 -19.88
N ARG A 199 20.71 18.00 -20.88
CA ARG A 199 22.04 17.57 -21.27
C ARG A 199 22.49 18.34 -22.50
N GLU A 200 23.54 19.14 -22.34
CA GLU A 200 24.17 19.85 -23.45
C GLU A 200 25.17 18.93 -24.16
N TYR A 201 25.18 18.98 -25.50
CA TYR A 201 26.09 18.22 -26.35
C TYR A 201 26.85 19.17 -27.27
N ASP A 202 28.15 18.95 -27.41
CA ASP A 202 28.94 19.61 -28.44
C ASP A 202 28.80 18.84 -29.76
N TYR A 203 28.02 19.39 -30.69
CA TYR A 203 27.76 18.76 -31.98
C TYR A 203 28.98 18.77 -32.93
N SER A 204 30.01 19.57 -32.66
CA SER A 204 31.21 19.63 -33.49
C SER A 204 32.03 18.34 -33.44
N GLU A 205 31.93 17.58 -32.35
CA GLU A 205 32.57 16.27 -32.16
C GLU A 205 31.99 15.21 -33.10
N TYR A 206 30.68 15.27 -33.38
CA TYR A 206 29.96 14.28 -34.19
C TYR A 206 29.87 14.66 -35.67
N TYR A 207 29.87 15.96 -35.96
CA TYR A 207 29.78 16.49 -37.33
C TYR A 207 30.99 17.36 -37.64
N PRO A 208 32.17 16.75 -37.93
CA PRO A 208 33.33 17.53 -38.32
C PRO A 208 32.97 18.36 -39.55
N ALA A 209 33.29 19.65 -39.51
CA ALA A 209 33.06 20.55 -40.62
C ALA A 209 33.67 19.94 -41.88
N LYS A 210 32.85 19.71 -42.91
CA LYS A 210 33.35 19.20 -44.20
C LYS A 210 34.40 20.20 -44.66
N GLY A 211 35.65 19.74 -44.74
CA GLY A 211 36.79 20.59 -45.07
C GLY A 211 36.47 21.43 -46.30
N THR A 212 36.47 22.75 -46.13
CA THR A 212 36.47 23.67 -47.27
C THR A 212 37.79 23.41 -47.99
N ASN A 213 37.75 22.60 -49.06
CA ASN A 213 38.87 22.48 -49.98
C ASN A 213 39.12 23.88 -50.53
N SER A 214 40.05 24.61 -49.93
CA SER A 214 40.55 25.88 -50.43
C SER A 214 41.28 25.59 -51.73
N SER A 215 40.53 25.68 -52.84
CA SER A 215 41.05 25.58 -54.19
C SER A 215 42.22 26.55 -54.36
N LYS A 216 43.36 25.97 -54.72
CA LYS A 216 44.63 26.64 -54.99
C LYS A 216 44.65 27.21 -56.40
#